data_AF-A0A9W7HW17-F1
#
_entry.id   AF-A0A9W7HW17-F1
#
_cell.length_a   1.000
_cell.length_b   1.000
_cell.length_c   1.000
_cell.angle_alpha   90.00
_cell.angle_beta   90.00
_cell.angle_gamma   90.00
#
_symmetry.space_group_name_H-M   'P 1'
#
loop_
_entity.id
_entity.type
_entity.pdbx_description
1 polymer ?
#
loop_
_entity_poly.entity_id
_entity_poly.type
_entity_poly.pdbx_seq_one_letter_code
_entity_poly.pdbx_strand_id
1 'polypeptide(L)'
;MANASLMTVALMAICLSPLISFALAAGKFNVVGKVYCDTCRVEFETKLSEPIPGASVKLECRKEKDEVVAFSREAVTNATGGYNIPVEGDHAEEICEVRVDKSPRADCNEKMEAWEKAQVELSGQDGLAEPTRIANNLGFRKKEAVPGCAQVLKEMGFPFTE
;
A
#
# COMPACT_ATOMS: atom_id res chain seq x y z
N MET A 1 -31.90 -40.93 -38.79
CA MET A 1 -30.58 -40.92 -38.12
C MET A 1 -29.80 -39.61 -38.32
N ALA A 2 -30.46 -38.47 -38.57
CA ALA A 2 -29.80 -37.16 -38.70
C ALA A 2 -29.87 -36.32 -37.42
N ASN A 3 -30.80 -36.64 -36.51
CA ASN A 3 -31.10 -35.80 -35.34
C ASN A 3 -30.23 -36.13 -34.11
N ALA A 4 -29.69 -37.34 -34.05
CA ALA A 4 -28.79 -37.76 -32.97
C ALA A 4 -27.38 -37.17 -33.11
N SER A 5 -26.95 -36.88 -34.35
CA SER A 5 -25.64 -36.29 -34.64
C SER A 5 -25.60 -34.76 -34.45
N LEU A 6 -26.74 -34.07 -34.53
CA LEU A 6 -26.81 -32.63 -34.24
C LEU A 6 -26.81 -32.35 -32.72
N MET A 7 -27.47 -33.21 -31.94
CA MET A 7 -27.57 -33.07 -30.49
C MET A 7 -26.24 -33.32 -29.77
N THR A 8 -25.38 -34.21 -30.29
CA THR A 8 -24.05 -34.48 -29.73
C THR A 8 -23.03 -33.37 -30.01
N VAL A 9 -23.10 -32.73 -31.19
CA VAL A 9 -22.26 -31.57 -31.51
C VAL A 9 -22.68 -30.33 -30.69
N ALA A 10 -23.98 -30.15 -30.46
CA ALA A 10 -24.50 -29.07 -29.62
C ALA A 10 -24.08 -29.19 -28.14
N LEU A 11 -24.01 -30.42 -27.60
CA LEU A 11 -23.58 -30.65 -26.21
C LEU A 11 -22.08 -30.37 -25.99
N MET A 12 -21.21 -30.72 -26.95
CA MET A 12 -19.77 -30.42 -26.84
C MET A 12 -19.46 -28.92 -26.93
N ALA A 13 -20.23 -28.16 -27.72
CA ALA A 13 -20.04 -26.71 -27.85
C ALA A 13 -20.46 -25.93 -26.60
N ILE A 14 -21.44 -26.42 -25.84
CA ILE A 14 -21.94 -25.78 -24.60
C ILE A 14 -21.06 -26.13 -23.38
N CYS A 15 -20.31 -27.24 -23.42
CA CYS A 15 -19.37 -27.59 -22.35
C CYS A 15 -18.03 -26.84 -22.42
N LEU A 16 -17.71 -26.17 -23.53
CA LEU A 16 -16.47 -25.41 -23.70
C LEU A 16 -16.65 -23.90 -23.45
N SER A 17 -17.88 -23.41 -23.35
CA SER A 17 -18.17 -21.98 -23.17
C SER A 17 -17.90 -21.39 -21.78
N PRO A 18 -17.85 -22.12 -20.63
CA PRO A 18 -17.51 -21.47 -19.37
C PRO A 18 -16.01 -21.18 -19.23
N LEU A 19 -15.15 -21.69 -20.12
CA LEU A 19 -13.70 -21.50 -20.05
C LEU A 19 -13.23 -20.10 -20.46
N ILE A 20 -14.07 -19.32 -21.18
CA ILE A 20 -13.67 -18.02 -21.74
C ILE A 20 -14.04 -16.84 -20.83
N SER A 21 -14.90 -17.04 -19.83
CA SER A 21 -15.27 -15.96 -18.88
C SER A 21 -14.26 -15.76 -17.75
N PHE A 22 -13.17 -16.54 -17.69
CA PHE A 22 -12.01 -16.26 -16.85
C PHE A 22 -11.05 -15.24 -17.49
N ALA A 23 -11.51 -14.44 -18.44
CA ALA A 23 -10.81 -13.20 -18.79
C ALA A 23 -10.85 -12.32 -17.53
N LEU A 24 -9.77 -12.44 -16.74
CA LEU A 24 -9.42 -11.65 -15.56
C LEU A 24 -10.13 -10.30 -15.62
N ALA A 25 -11.06 -10.06 -14.70
CA ALA A 25 -11.33 -8.68 -14.32
C ALA A 25 -9.97 -8.15 -13.84
N ALA A 26 -9.24 -7.48 -14.72
CA ALA A 26 -7.93 -6.95 -14.39
C ALA A 26 -8.11 -6.09 -13.14
N GLY A 27 -7.51 -6.53 -12.03
CA GLY A 27 -7.62 -5.85 -10.75
C GLY A 27 -7.34 -4.37 -10.95
N LYS A 28 -8.21 -3.50 -10.43
CA LYS A 28 -7.98 -2.06 -10.40
C LYS A 28 -8.02 -1.67 -8.96
N PHE A 29 -6.87 -1.31 -8.42
CA PHE A 29 -6.74 -0.89 -7.04
C PHE A 29 -6.29 0.54 -6.95
N ASN A 30 -6.51 1.11 -5.78
CA ASN A 30 -6.03 2.44 -5.46
C ASN A 30 -5.38 2.41 -4.08
N VAL A 31 -4.05 2.49 -4.02
CA VAL A 31 -3.33 2.50 -2.75
C VAL A 31 -3.25 3.92 -2.22
N VAL A 32 -3.75 4.14 -1.01
CA VAL A 32 -3.73 5.44 -0.34
C VAL A 32 -3.03 5.32 1.00
N GLY A 33 -2.36 6.39 1.41
CA GLY A 33 -1.71 6.46 2.71
C GLY A 33 -1.19 7.87 2.98
N LYS A 34 -0.48 8.04 4.09
CA LYS A 34 0.11 9.33 4.47
C LYS A 34 1.59 9.20 4.77
N VAL A 35 2.30 10.29 4.55
CA VAL A 35 3.66 10.52 5.06
C VAL A 35 3.64 11.67 6.06
N TYR A 36 4.13 11.40 7.26
CA TYR A 36 4.22 12.38 8.34
C TYR A 36 5.66 12.57 8.81
N CYS A 37 5.88 13.70 9.46
CA CYS A 37 7.07 14.02 10.20
C CYS A 37 6.83 13.63 11.66
N ASP A 38 7.59 12.67 12.14
CA ASP A 38 7.70 12.37 13.56
C ASP A 38 8.59 13.40 14.23
N THR A 39 7.94 14.39 14.83
CA THR A 39 8.57 15.49 15.56
C THR A 39 9.12 15.07 16.92
N CYS A 40 8.77 13.87 17.40
CA CYS A 40 9.17 13.36 18.71
C CYS A 40 10.18 12.23 18.66
N ARG A 41 10.52 11.74 17.45
CA ARG A 41 11.50 10.67 17.22
C ARG A 41 11.12 9.36 17.94
N VAL A 42 9.82 9.05 17.96
CA VAL A 42 9.25 7.84 18.58
C VAL A 42 8.72 6.81 17.56
N GLU A 43 8.78 7.14 16.27
CA GLU A 43 8.41 6.29 15.13
C GLU A 43 6.93 5.88 15.07
N PHE A 44 6.06 6.67 15.68
CA PHE A 44 4.61 6.58 15.48
C PHE A 44 3.99 7.97 15.49
N GLU A 45 2.79 8.11 14.91
CA GLU A 45 2.09 9.39 14.89
C GLU A 45 1.66 9.82 16.30
N THR A 46 1.93 11.09 16.60
CA THR A 46 1.42 11.76 17.80
C THR A 46 0.64 13.00 17.39
N LYS A 47 -0.02 13.68 18.34
CA LYS A 47 -0.68 14.96 18.05
C LYS A 47 0.28 16.09 17.63
N LEU A 48 1.60 15.91 17.81
CA LEU A 48 2.62 16.85 17.35
C LEU A 48 3.16 16.52 15.96
N SER A 49 2.81 15.35 15.41
CA SER A 49 3.24 14.96 14.06
C SER A 49 2.69 15.93 13.02
N GLU A 50 3.52 16.23 12.03
CA GLU A 50 3.19 17.18 10.97
C GLU A 50 3.09 16.45 9.64
N PRO A 51 2.16 16.79 8.73
CA PRO A 51 2.18 16.22 7.39
C PRO A 51 3.46 16.62 6.65
N ILE A 52 3.93 15.76 5.74
CA ILE A 52 5.03 16.11 4.81
C ILE A 52 4.48 16.20 3.39
N PRO A 53 4.12 17.41 2.90
CA PRO A 53 3.84 17.62 1.48
C PRO A 53 5.09 17.45 0.63
N GLY A 54 4.96 16.86 -0.56
CA GLY A 54 6.08 16.68 -1.48
C GLY A 54 7.03 15.52 -1.15
N ALA A 55 6.70 14.67 -0.18
CA ALA A 55 7.44 13.44 0.08
C ALA A 55 7.22 12.43 -1.04
N SER A 56 8.29 11.78 -1.47
CA SER A 56 8.25 10.70 -2.47
C SER A 56 8.06 9.36 -1.78
N VAL A 57 7.09 8.58 -2.28
CA VAL A 57 6.86 7.19 -1.89
C VAL A 57 6.93 6.29 -3.11
N LYS A 58 7.23 5.03 -2.88
CA LYS A 58 7.33 4.01 -3.93
C LYS A 58 6.60 2.76 -3.51
N LEU A 59 5.65 2.31 -4.32
CA LEU A 59 5.04 0.99 -4.26
C LEU A 59 5.88 0.02 -5.10
N GLU A 60 6.24 -1.12 -4.54
CA GLU A 60 6.88 -2.24 -5.23
C GLU A 60 6.15 -3.53 -4.89
N CYS A 61 5.76 -4.28 -5.92
CA CYS A 61 5.26 -5.64 -5.79
C CYS A 61 6.34 -6.61 -6.27
N ARG A 62 6.72 -7.54 -5.42
CA ARG A 62 7.79 -8.51 -5.67
C ARG A 62 7.25 -9.92 -5.57
N LYS A 63 7.67 -10.78 -6.49
CA LYS A 63 7.37 -12.20 -6.40
C LYS A 63 8.00 -12.79 -5.15
N GLU A 64 7.24 -13.58 -4.41
CA GLU A 64 7.67 -14.15 -3.12
C GLU A 64 8.94 -15.01 -3.24
N LYS A 65 9.12 -15.70 -4.37
CA LYS A 65 10.18 -16.72 -4.53
C LYS A 65 11.54 -16.16 -4.91
N ASP A 66 11.60 -15.14 -5.77
CA ASP A 66 12.83 -14.66 -6.38
C ASP A 66 13.06 -13.15 -6.21
N GLU A 67 12.19 -12.48 -5.46
CA GLU A 67 12.19 -11.03 -5.19
C GLU A 67 12.17 -10.13 -6.43
N VAL A 68 11.86 -10.71 -7.60
CA VAL A 68 11.77 -9.98 -8.86
C VAL A 68 10.62 -8.98 -8.76
N VAL A 69 10.92 -7.72 -9.04
CA VAL A 69 9.92 -6.64 -9.09
C VAL A 69 9.00 -6.88 -10.28
N ALA A 70 7.75 -7.23 -10.01
CA ALA A 70 6.71 -7.42 -11.02
C ALA A 70 6.03 -6.09 -11.36
N PHE A 71 5.88 -5.21 -10.37
CA PHE A 71 5.27 -3.90 -10.53
C PHE A 71 5.95 -2.86 -9.64
N SER A 72 6.06 -1.64 -10.15
CA SER A 72 6.52 -0.52 -9.36
C SER A 72 5.94 0.79 -9.83
N ARG A 73 5.59 1.66 -8.87
CA ARG A 73 5.08 2.99 -9.13
C ARG A 73 5.45 3.95 -8.02
N GLU A 74 5.78 5.18 -8.39
CA GLU A 74 6.08 6.27 -7.47
C GLU A 74 4.90 7.22 -7.35
N ALA A 75 4.78 7.87 -6.19
CA ALA A 75 3.86 8.98 -5.97
C ALA A 75 4.50 10.03 -5.06
N VAL A 76 3.91 11.23 -5.11
CA VAL A 76 4.30 12.36 -4.29
C VAL A 76 3.11 12.76 -3.43
N THR A 77 3.37 13.06 -2.16
CA THR A 77 2.32 13.47 -1.23
C THR A 77 1.80 14.87 -1.50
N ASN A 78 0.51 15.07 -1.28
CA ASN A 78 -0.19 16.34 -1.38
C ASN A 78 0.01 17.23 -0.13
N ALA A 79 -0.70 18.35 -0.06
CA ALA A 79 -0.62 19.31 1.04
C ALA A 79 -0.96 18.75 2.44
N THR A 80 -1.66 17.62 2.53
CA THR A 80 -1.97 16.94 3.80
C THR A 80 -1.05 15.77 4.10
N GLY A 81 0.02 15.59 3.32
CA GLY A 81 0.92 14.44 3.42
C GLY A 81 0.33 13.16 2.83
N GLY A 82 -0.86 13.20 2.22
CA GLY A 82 -1.50 12.03 1.63
C GLY A 82 -0.96 11.71 0.23
N TYR A 83 -0.80 10.43 -0.09
CA TYR A 83 -0.50 9.95 -1.45
C TYR A 83 -1.62 9.04 -1.96
N ASN A 84 -1.65 8.88 -3.29
CA ASN A 84 -2.59 8.02 -4.01
C ASN A 84 -1.83 7.37 -5.18
N ILE A 85 -1.87 6.04 -5.27
CA ILE A 85 -1.18 5.24 -6.29
C ILE A 85 -2.21 4.34 -6.95
N PRO A 86 -2.66 4.65 -8.18
CA PRO A 86 -3.50 3.74 -8.94
C PRO A 86 -2.67 2.53 -9.40
N VAL A 87 -3.24 1.34 -9.26
CA VAL A 87 -2.61 0.08 -9.64
C VAL A 87 -3.53 -0.66 -10.60
N GLU A 88 -2.94 -1.14 -11.69
CA GLU A 88 -3.60 -2.02 -12.65
C GLU A 88 -3.05 -3.44 -12.49
N GLY A 89 -3.91 -4.42 -12.74
CA GLY A 89 -3.60 -5.82 -12.54
C GLY A 89 -3.95 -6.30 -11.13
N ASP A 90 -4.16 -7.61 -11.05
CA ASP A 90 -4.20 -8.35 -9.80
C ASP A 90 -2.76 -8.77 -9.45
N HIS A 91 -2.38 -8.61 -8.19
CA HIS A 91 -1.03 -8.92 -7.68
C HIS A 91 -1.07 -9.95 -6.55
N ALA A 92 -1.99 -10.93 -6.62
CA ALA A 92 -2.15 -11.96 -5.60
C ALA A 92 -0.94 -12.91 -5.41
N GLU A 93 -0.01 -12.94 -6.37
CA GLU A 93 1.21 -13.77 -6.29
C GLU A 93 2.44 -12.97 -5.84
N GLU A 94 2.25 -11.69 -5.52
CA GLU A 94 3.31 -10.77 -5.13
C GLU A 94 3.12 -10.23 -3.71
N ILE A 95 4.24 -9.91 -3.07
CA ILE A 95 4.27 -9.11 -1.85
C ILE A 95 4.42 -7.64 -2.27
N CYS A 96 3.37 -6.86 -2.03
CA CYS A 96 3.31 -5.44 -2.38
C CYS A 96 3.54 -4.56 -1.15
N GLU A 97 4.54 -3.68 -1.21
CA GLU A 97 4.94 -2.80 -0.11
C GLU A 97 5.13 -1.36 -0.61
N VAL A 98 4.59 -0.40 0.14
CA VAL A 98 4.89 1.02 -0.02
C VAL A 98 6.05 1.38 0.91
N ARG A 99 7.04 2.09 0.40
CA ARG A 99 8.16 2.65 1.18
C ARG A 99 8.30 4.15 0.93
N VAL A 100 8.81 4.86 1.94
CA VAL A 100 9.27 6.24 1.76
C VAL A 100 10.63 6.26 1.07
N ASP A 101 10.77 7.14 0.08
CA ASP A 101 12.03 7.33 -0.64
C ASP A 101 12.74 8.60 -0.15
N LYS A 102 12.08 9.75 -0.28
CA LYS A 102 12.68 11.06 0.00
C LYS A 102 11.70 12.02 0.67
N SER A 103 12.21 12.74 1.67
CA SER A 103 11.55 13.91 2.25
C SER A 103 12.09 15.20 1.63
N PRO A 104 11.22 16.17 1.28
CA PRO A 104 11.65 17.51 0.86
C PRO A 104 12.08 18.38 2.05
N ARG A 105 11.80 17.97 3.29
CA ARG A 105 12.13 18.72 4.50
C ARG A 105 13.54 18.41 4.98
N ALA A 106 14.42 19.42 4.99
CA ALA A 106 15.79 19.27 5.47
C ALA A 106 15.90 19.01 6.98
N ASP A 107 14.86 19.33 7.75
CA ASP A 107 14.76 19.11 9.20
C ASP A 107 14.12 17.77 9.57
N CYS A 108 13.46 17.09 8.62
CA CYS A 108 12.69 15.88 8.84
C CYS A 108 12.84 14.89 7.69
N ASN A 109 14.02 14.26 7.62
CA ASN A 109 14.44 13.37 6.54
C ASN A 109 15.19 12.12 7.03
N GLU A 110 15.22 11.86 8.34
CA GLU A 110 15.78 10.63 8.87
C GLU A 110 14.76 9.50 8.72
N LYS A 111 15.17 8.35 8.17
CA LYS A 111 14.26 7.20 8.05
C LYS A 111 13.92 6.65 9.44
N MET A 112 12.69 6.19 9.61
CA MET A 112 12.26 5.38 10.76
C MET A 112 12.83 3.98 10.62
N GLU A 113 13.18 3.30 11.70
CA GLU A 113 13.73 1.94 11.66
C GLU A 113 12.63 0.88 11.70
N ALA A 114 11.61 1.08 12.53
CA ALA A 114 10.53 0.11 12.73
C ALA A 114 9.50 0.09 11.60
N TRP A 115 9.31 1.22 10.90
CA TRP A 115 8.21 1.42 9.94
C TRP A 115 8.70 1.97 8.60
N GLU A 116 9.75 1.37 8.05
CA GLU A 116 10.29 1.75 6.73
C GLU A 116 9.33 1.47 5.56
N LYS A 117 8.43 0.51 5.76
CA LYS A 117 7.53 0.00 4.71
C LYS A 117 6.16 -0.39 5.26
N ALA A 118 5.15 -0.30 4.40
CA ALA A 118 3.78 -0.68 4.66
C ALA A 118 3.31 -1.69 3.60
N GLN A 119 3.02 -2.91 4.01
CA GLN A 119 2.46 -3.93 3.13
C GLN A 119 1.00 -3.62 2.80
N VAL A 120 0.60 -3.87 1.56
CA VAL A 120 -0.78 -3.74 1.07
C VAL A 120 -1.17 -4.97 0.27
N GLU A 121 -2.37 -5.48 0.52
CA GLU A 121 -2.94 -6.59 -0.26
C GLU A 121 -3.53 -6.03 -1.57
N LEU A 122 -3.14 -6.58 -2.72
CA LEU A 122 -3.59 -6.14 -4.05
C LEU A 122 -4.18 -7.31 -4.85
N SER A 123 -5.06 -8.06 -4.19
CA SER A 123 -5.81 -9.18 -4.76
C SER A 123 -7.31 -8.89 -4.77
N GLY A 124 -7.99 -9.25 -5.86
CA GLY A 124 -9.44 -9.20 -5.98
C GLY A 124 -10.14 -10.41 -5.33
N GLN A 125 -9.37 -11.36 -4.81
CA GLN A 125 -9.85 -12.60 -4.17
C GLN A 125 -9.72 -12.57 -2.65
N ASP A 126 -9.62 -11.39 -2.06
CA ASP A 126 -9.42 -11.19 -0.62
C ASP A 126 -10.71 -10.91 0.16
N GLY A 127 -11.86 -10.92 -0.53
CA GLY A 127 -13.17 -10.67 0.06
C GLY A 127 -13.50 -9.18 0.28
N LEU A 128 -12.64 -8.26 -0.17
CA LEU A 128 -12.89 -6.81 -0.10
C LEU A 128 -13.53 -6.32 -1.41
N ALA A 129 -14.74 -5.75 -1.30
CA ALA A 129 -15.42 -5.16 -2.45
C ALA A 129 -14.82 -3.81 -2.88
N GLU A 130 -14.19 -3.09 -1.95
CA GLU A 130 -13.61 -1.77 -2.20
C GLU A 130 -12.19 -1.90 -2.81
N PRO A 131 -11.93 -1.31 -3.98
CA PRO A 131 -10.60 -1.33 -4.60
C PRO A 131 -9.57 -0.45 -3.88
N THR A 132 -10.01 0.46 -3.01
CA THR A 132 -9.10 1.32 -2.24
C THR A 132 -8.41 0.55 -1.11
N ARG A 133 -7.08 0.55 -1.12
CA ARG A 133 -6.23 -0.11 -0.12
C ARG A 133 -5.50 0.93 0.70
N ILE A 134 -5.70 0.90 2.02
CA ILE A 134 -5.09 1.87 2.94
C ILE A 134 -3.79 1.27 3.45
N ALA A 135 -2.67 1.87 3.09
CA ALA A 135 -1.36 1.53 3.66
C ALA A 135 -1.21 2.17 5.04
N ASN A 136 -0.46 1.51 5.93
CA ASN A 136 -0.02 2.12 7.17
C ASN A 136 0.71 3.44 6.89
N ASN A 137 0.53 4.40 7.79
CA ASN A 137 1.18 5.70 7.67
C ASN A 137 2.69 5.51 7.81
N LEU A 138 3.42 6.12 6.87
CA LEU A 138 4.88 6.10 6.83
C LEU A 138 5.40 7.46 7.27
N GLY A 139 6.69 7.56 7.56
CA GLY A 139 7.22 8.86 7.96
C GLY A 139 8.73 8.96 7.96
N PHE A 140 9.15 10.18 8.29
CA PHE A 140 10.53 10.51 8.60
C PHE A 140 10.59 11.08 10.01
N ARG A 141 11.72 10.88 10.69
CA ARG A 141 12.02 11.49 11.98
C ARG A 141 12.60 12.89 11.75
N LYS A 142 12.18 13.83 12.60
CA LYS A 142 12.82 15.15 12.71
C LYS A 142 14.19 14.98 13.36
N LYS A 143 15.21 15.70 12.91
CA LYS A 143 16.59 15.61 13.45
C LYS A 143 16.68 15.79 14.97
N GLU A 144 15.89 16.71 15.50
CA GLU A 144 15.80 16.99 16.93
C GLU A 144 14.34 16.94 17.36
N ALA A 145 14.08 16.39 18.55
CA ALA A 145 12.73 16.34 19.10
C ALA A 145 12.24 17.73 19.50
N VAL A 146 10.98 18.04 19.22
CA VAL A 146 10.37 19.33 19.59
C VAL A 146 10.01 19.38 21.09
N PRO A 147 9.91 20.58 21.69
CA PRO A 147 9.37 20.71 23.04
C PRO A 147 7.96 20.12 23.16
N GLY A 148 7.67 19.49 24.30
CA GLY A 148 6.35 18.92 24.59
C GLY A 148 6.18 17.43 24.28
N CYS A 149 7.15 16.77 23.64
CA CYS A 149 7.10 15.34 23.38
C CYS A 149 6.93 14.51 24.67
N ALA A 150 7.61 14.90 25.75
CA ALA A 150 7.46 14.24 27.04
C ALA A 150 6.00 14.25 27.53
N GLN A 151 5.34 15.41 27.44
CA GLN A 151 3.95 15.55 27.84
C GLN A 151 3.01 14.72 26.95
N VAL A 152 3.25 14.69 25.63
CA VAL A 152 2.42 13.94 24.69
C VAL A 152 2.50 12.44 24.92
N LEU A 153 3.68 11.86 25.11
CA LEU A 153 3.76 10.41 25.33
C LEU A 153 3.17 10.03 26.70
N LYS A 154 3.26 10.92 27.70
CA LYS A 154 2.61 10.72 29.01
C LYS A 154 1.08 10.64 28.86
N GLU A 155 0.50 11.56 28.09
CA GLU A 155 -0.93 11.55 27.78
C GLU A 155 -1.36 10.30 27.01
N MET A 156 -0.46 9.73 26.21
CA MET A 156 -0.66 8.47 25.48
C MET A 156 -0.40 7.22 26.36
N GLY A 157 0.00 7.39 27.62
CA GLY A 157 0.23 6.29 28.56
C GLY A 157 1.60 5.64 28.50
N PHE A 158 2.57 6.24 27.80
CA PHE A 158 3.95 5.75 27.81
C PHE A 158 4.69 6.21 29.08
N PRO A 159 5.34 5.28 29.80
CA PRO A 159 6.12 5.62 30.98
C PRO A 159 7.43 6.31 30.56
N PHE A 160 7.76 7.43 31.21
CA PHE A 160 9.12 7.95 31.21
C PHE A 160 9.83 7.34 32.40
N THR A 161 10.73 6.41 32.15
CA THR A 161 11.70 6.02 33.17
C THR A 161 12.77 7.12 33.20
N GLU A 162 12.95 7.75 34.36
CA GLU A 162 14.06 8.66 34.65
C GLU A 162 15.42 7.95 34.54
#